data_AF-A0A349FVU4-F1
#
_entry.id   AF-A0A349FVU4-F1
#
_cell.length_a   1.000
_cell.length_b   1.000
_cell.length_c   1.000
_cell.angle_alpha   90.00
_cell.angle_beta   90.00
_cell.angle_gamma   90.00
#
_symmetry.space_group_name_H-M   'P 1'
#
loop_
_entity.id
_entity.type
_entity.pdbx_description
1 polymer ?
#
loop_
_entity_poly.entity_id
_entity_poly.type
_entity_poly.pdbx_seq_one_letter_code
_entity_poly.pdbx_strand_id
1 'polypeptide(L)'
;MRSLDEMIERSLRYGEVVRVGTSDRLSCVAAGTSGVSGSTLVVMDLAGGKATYSLSGGVVSSDSAVPISNPEIEVTKMEFTWYCRSGVNDKIKMVIEANASGKSGEVATGVFNKDINLLNSGIN
;
A
#
# COMPACT_ATOMS: atom_id res chain seq x y z
N MET A 1 -6.56 -13.06 4.22
CA MET A 1 -5.89 -11.80 4.60
C MET A 1 -4.40 -11.98 4.88
N ARG A 2 -3.98 -12.94 5.73
CA ARG A 2 -2.57 -13.17 6.11
C ARG A 2 -1.53 -13.32 4.98
N SER A 3 -1.94 -13.81 3.81
CA SER A 3 -1.06 -13.94 2.64
C SER A 3 -0.94 -12.66 1.80
N LEU A 4 -1.97 -11.80 1.81
CA LEU A 4 -2.03 -10.55 1.06
C LEU A 4 -1.10 -9.51 1.69
N ASP A 5 -1.15 -9.37 3.01
CA ASP A 5 -0.37 -8.37 3.72
C ASP A 5 1.11 -8.74 3.82
N GLU A 6 1.47 -10.03 3.82
CA GLU A 6 2.86 -10.49 3.76
C GLU A 6 3.49 -10.23 2.37
N MET A 7 2.74 -10.44 1.28
CA MET A 7 3.22 -10.16 -0.07
C MET A 7 3.43 -8.66 -0.30
N ILE A 8 2.45 -7.83 0.08
CA ILE A 8 2.55 -6.37 -0.04
C ILE A 8 3.69 -5.87 0.85
N GLU A 9 3.76 -6.32 2.11
CA GLU A 9 4.83 -5.90 3.00
C GLU A 9 6.21 -6.26 2.46
N ARG A 10 6.42 -7.46 1.90
CA ARG A 10 7.73 -7.85 1.37
C ARG A 10 8.17 -6.95 0.23
N SER A 11 7.25 -6.57 -0.66
CA SER A 11 7.57 -5.65 -1.75
C SER A 11 7.84 -4.23 -1.25
N LEU A 12 7.04 -3.74 -0.31
CA LEU A 12 7.18 -2.37 0.23
C LEU A 12 8.41 -2.20 1.13
N ARG A 13 8.71 -3.21 1.97
CA ARG A 13 9.78 -3.13 2.97
C ARG A 13 11.16 -2.93 2.36
N TYR A 14 11.39 -3.44 1.15
CA TYR A 14 12.65 -3.32 0.42
C TYR A 14 12.58 -2.41 -0.82
N GLY A 15 11.43 -1.79 -1.08
CA GLY A 15 11.26 -0.85 -2.18
C GLY A 15 11.58 0.59 -1.79
N GLU A 16 11.61 1.44 -2.81
CA GLU A 16 11.64 2.90 -2.71
C GLU A 16 10.28 3.47 -3.12
N VAL A 17 9.69 4.35 -2.31
CA VAL A 17 8.43 5.01 -2.67
C VAL A 17 8.71 6.10 -3.69
N VAL A 18 8.04 6.00 -4.83
CA VAL A 18 8.10 6.99 -5.90
C VAL A 18 7.01 8.05 -5.71
N ARG A 19 5.78 7.61 -5.43
CA ARG A 19 4.63 8.50 -5.16
C ARG A 19 3.48 7.81 -4.44
N VAL A 20 2.67 8.60 -3.74
CA VAL A 20 1.34 8.22 -3.23
C VAL A 20 0.28 9.14 -3.82
N GLY A 21 -0.72 8.58 -4.50
CA GLY A 21 -1.67 9.37 -5.30
C GLY A 21 -0.92 10.19 -6.35
N THR A 22 -1.06 11.51 -6.25
CA THR A 22 -0.31 12.49 -7.06
C THR A 22 0.90 13.09 -6.34
N SER A 23 1.11 12.75 -5.06
CA SER A 23 2.17 13.33 -4.22
C SER A 23 3.49 12.59 -4.40
N ASP A 24 4.54 13.34 -4.71
CA ASP A 24 5.91 12.87 -4.79
C ASP A 24 6.68 13.08 -3.47
N ARG A 25 7.98 12.76 -3.47
CA ARG A 25 8.83 12.88 -2.28
C ARG A 25 8.92 14.31 -1.76
N LEU A 26 8.99 15.30 -2.65
CA LEU A 26 9.05 16.72 -2.26
C LEU A 26 7.77 17.13 -1.53
N SER A 27 6.62 16.74 -2.07
CA SER A 27 5.31 16.97 -1.45
C SER A 27 5.20 16.30 -0.08
N CYS A 28 5.69 15.07 0.02
CA CYS A 28 5.69 14.32 1.27
C CYS A 28 6.60 14.96 2.34
N VAL A 29 7.82 15.38 1.98
CA VAL A 29 8.74 16.05 2.91
C VAL A 29 8.15 17.37 3.38
N ALA A 30 7.50 18.13 2.48
CA ALA A 30 6.82 19.38 2.83
C ALA A 30 5.63 19.17 3.78
N ALA A 31 4.94 18.03 3.71
CA ALA A 31 3.85 17.67 4.62
C ALA A 31 4.34 17.28 6.03
N GLY A 32 5.65 17.05 6.21
CA GLY A 32 6.28 16.82 7.51
C GLY A 32 5.69 15.63 8.25
N THR A 33 5.19 15.85 9.47
CA THR A 33 4.67 14.76 10.31
C THR A 33 3.31 14.22 9.86
N SER A 34 2.58 14.98 9.05
CA SER A 34 1.25 14.59 8.55
C SER A 34 1.33 13.54 7.44
N GLY A 35 2.44 13.54 6.68
CA GLY A 35 2.59 12.71 5.50
C GLY A 35 1.63 13.09 4.37
N VAL A 36 1.62 12.29 3.31
CA VAL A 36 0.71 12.44 2.16
C VAL A 36 -0.12 11.18 1.99
N SER A 37 -1.40 11.33 1.63
CA SER A 37 -2.31 10.19 1.47
C SER A 37 -2.87 10.08 0.06
N GLY A 38 -3.22 8.87 -0.35
CA GLY A 38 -3.78 8.58 -1.66
C GLY A 38 -4.26 7.14 -1.79
N SER A 39 -5.11 6.89 -2.80
CA SER A 39 -5.63 5.56 -3.13
C SER A 39 -4.70 4.71 -4.00
N THR A 40 -3.55 5.27 -4.41
CA THR A 40 -2.53 4.57 -5.18
C THR A 40 -1.17 4.75 -4.53
N LEU A 41 -0.33 3.71 -4.60
CA LEU A 41 1.04 3.72 -4.13
C LEU A 41 1.94 3.18 -5.23
N VAL A 42 2.98 3.91 -5.59
CA VAL A 42 3.97 3.47 -6.57
C VAL A 42 5.30 3.28 -5.84
N VAL A 43 5.84 2.08 -5.97
CA VAL A 43 7.17 1.73 -5.45
C VAL A 43 8.06 1.20 -6.57
N MET A 44 9.36 1.42 -6.40
CA MET A 44 10.41 0.84 -7.23
C MET A 44 11.18 -0.18 -6.39
N ASP A 45 11.46 -1.35 -6.96
CA ASP A 45 12.35 -2.33 -6.32
C ASP A 45 13.83 -1.99 -6.58
N LEU A 46 14.72 -2.72 -5.90
CA LEU A 46 16.17 -2.54 -6.04
C LEU A 46 16.73 -2.89 -7.43
N ALA A 47 15.97 -3.61 -8.26
CA ALA A 47 16.32 -3.94 -9.63
C ALA A 47 15.75 -2.92 -10.65
N GLY A 48 15.08 -1.86 -10.17
CA GLY A 48 14.44 -0.84 -11.02
C GLY A 48 13.04 -1.22 -11.52
N GLY A 49 12.50 -2.36 -11.07
CA GLY A 49 11.13 -2.78 -11.35
C GLY A 49 10.13 -1.87 -10.64
N LYS A 50 9.09 -1.44 -11.34
CA LYS A 50 8.07 -0.53 -10.80
C LYS A 50 6.78 -1.30 -10.54
N ALA A 51 6.22 -1.13 -9.35
CA ALA A 51 4.92 -1.69 -8.98
C ALA A 51 3.98 -0.57 -8.56
N THR A 52 2.79 -0.54 -9.16
CA THR A 52 1.69 0.34 -8.77
C THR A 52 0.63 -0.44 -8.01
N TYR A 53 0.46 -0.14 -6.73
CA TYR A 53 -0.63 -0.63 -5.89
C TYR A 53 -1.84 0.28 -6.00
N SER A 54 -2.98 -0.26 -6.38
CA SER A 54 -4.25 0.44 -6.40
C SER A 54 -5.42 -0.54 -6.29
N LEU A 55 -6.58 -0.01 -5.93
CA LEU A 55 -7.83 -0.74 -6.03
C LEU A 55 -8.39 -0.61 -7.45
N SER A 56 -8.55 -1.75 -8.14
CA SER A 56 -9.29 -1.80 -9.42
C SER A 56 -10.22 -3.01 -9.39
N GLY A 57 -11.53 -2.76 -9.46
CA GLY A 57 -12.55 -3.82 -9.47
C GLY A 57 -12.51 -4.77 -8.26
N GLY A 58 -12.17 -4.28 -7.06
CA GLY A 58 -12.07 -5.10 -5.84
C GLY A 58 -10.74 -5.84 -5.65
N VAL A 59 -9.79 -5.65 -6.57
CA VAL A 59 -8.49 -6.33 -6.58
C VAL A 59 -7.36 -5.33 -6.32
N VAL A 60 -6.39 -5.74 -5.50
CA VAL A 60 -5.11 -5.02 -5.36
C VAL A 60 -4.27 -5.35 -6.59
N SER A 61 -4.25 -4.45 -7.56
CA SER A 61 -3.38 -4.56 -8.73
C SER A 61 -1.95 -4.23 -8.29
N SER A 62 -0.98 -5.04 -8.70
CA SER A 62 0.41 -4.61 -8.81
C SER A 62 0.85 -4.93 -10.23
N ASP A 63 1.61 -4.05 -10.86
CA ASP A 63 2.12 -4.26 -12.22
C ASP A 63 2.99 -5.55 -12.36
N SER A 64 3.22 -6.30 -11.28
CA SER A 64 3.83 -7.63 -11.27
C SER A 64 2.90 -8.79 -11.69
N ALA A 65 1.81 -8.49 -12.43
CA ALA A 65 0.92 -9.45 -13.10
C ALA A 65 0.14 -10.46 -12.21
N VAL A 66 0.28 -10.41 -10.88
CA VAL A 66 -0.50 -11.27 -9.97
C VAL A 66 -1.55 -10.41 -9.27
N PRO A 67 -2.80 -10.39 -9.74
CA PRO A 67 -3.90 -9.80 -9.00
C PRO A 67 -3.99 -10.47 -7.63
N ILE A 68 -3.90 -9.69 -6.56
CA ILE A 68 -4.13 -10.24 -5.23
C ILE A 68 -5.62 -10.13 -4.93
N SER A 69 -6.33 -11.23 -5.15
CA SER A 69 -7.78 -11.34 -4.93
C SER A 69 -8.11 -12.60 -4.13
N ASN A 70 -9.20 -12.55 -3.37
CA ASN A 70 -9.84 -13.72 -2.79
C ASN A 70 -11.32 -13.63 -3.17
N PRO A 71 -11.92 -14.65 -3.82
CA PRO A 71 -13.30 -14.58 -4.31
C PRO A 71 -14.35 -14.39 -3.21
N GLU A 72 -14.00 -14.67 -1.95
CA GLU A 72 -14.87 -14.45 -0.78
C GLU A 72 -14.65 -13.07 -0.12
N ILE A 73 -13.71 -12.26 -0.63
CA ILE A 73 -13.33 -10.96 -0.07
C ILE A 73 -13.36 -9.89 -1.17
N GLU A 74 -14.27 -8.94 -1.03
CA GLU A 74 -14.34 -7.73 -1.85
C GLU A 74 -13.64 -6.58 -1.12
N VAL A 75 -12.54 -6.06 -1.68
CA VAL A 75 -11.91 -4.84 -1.15
C VAL A 75 -12.73 -3.63 -1.59
N THR A 76 -13.25 -2.87 -0.62
CA THR A 76 -14.08 -1.69 -0.86
C THR A 76 -13.30 -0.39 -0.76
N LYS A 77 -12.19 -0.39 -0.01
CA LYS A 77 -11.31 0.77 0.13
C LYS A 77 -9.86 0.32 0.25
N MET A 78 -8.99 1.10 -0.38
CA MET A 78 -7.54 1.03 -0.18
C MET A 78 -6.99 2.44 -0.11
N GLU A 79 -6.25 2.73 0.96
CA GLU A 79 -5.65 4.02 1.21
C GLU A 79 -4.24 3.85 1.76
N PHE A 80 -3.33 4.67 1.27
CA PHE A 80 -1.94 4.70 1.70
C PHE A 80 -1.64 6.08 2.26
N THR A 81 -0.92 6.12 3.38
CA THR A 81 -0.30 7.34 3.90
C THR A 81 1.20 7.14 3.95
N TRP A 82 1.94 8.01 3.26
CA TRP A 82 3.38 8.03 3.26
C TRP A 82 3.91 9.10 4.18
N TYR A 83 4.74 8.66 5.13
CA TYR A 83 5.52 9.51 6.01
C TYR A 83 6.96 9.43 5.56
N CYS A 84 7.51 10.55 5.12
CA CYS A 84 8.91 10.65 4.73
C CYS A 84 9.56 11.81 5.47
N ARG A 85 10.82 11.61 5.84
CA ARG A 85 11.67 12.66 6.39
C ARG A 85 13.06 12.49 5.79
N SER A 86 13.77 13.59 5.63
CA SER A 86 15.16 13.52 5.19
C SER A 86 16.01 12.81 6.25
N GLY A 87 16.82 11.84 5.84
CA GLY A 87 17.74 11.10 6.71
C GLY A 87 17.08 10.07 7.64
N VAL A 88 15.81 9.74 7.43
CA VAL A 88 15.10 8.70 8.18
C VAL A 88 14.38 7.80 7.20
N ASN A 89 14.36 6.50 7.48
CA ASN A 89 13.56 5.55 6.72
C ASN A 89 12.10 6.01 6.61
N ASP A 90 11.58 5.95 5.40
CA ASP A 90 10.19 6.26 5.14
C ASP A 90 9.28 5.20 5.78
N LYS A 91 8.03 5.59 6.04
CA LYS A 91 6.98 4.70 6.54
C LYS A 91 5.74 4.80 5.67
N ILE A 92 5.14 3.67 5.35
CA ILE A 92 3.82 3.58 4.73
C ILE A 92 2.84 3.03 5.76
N LYS A 93 1.75 3.78 6.00
CA LYS A 93 0.54 3.23 6.61
C LYS A 93 -0.40 2.81 5.49
N MET A 94 -0.84 1.57 5.50
CA MET A 94 -1.82 1.02 4.58
C MET A 94 -3.12 0.73 5.33
N VAL A 95 -4.23 1.19 4.77
CA VAL A 95 -5.58 0.91 5.24
C VAL A 95 -6.34 0.21 4.13
N ILE A 96 -6.90 -0.96 4.44
CA ILE A 96 -7.74 -1.74 3.54
C ILE A 96 -9.06 -1.99 4.24
N GLU A 97 -10.16 -1.63 3.60
CA GLU A 97 -11.50 -2.04 4.03
C GLU A 97 -11.99 -3.11 3.07
N ALA A 98 -12.55 -4.17 3.61
CA ALA A 98 -13.06 -5.27 2.81
C ALA A 98 -14.32 -5.87 3.41
N ASN A 99 -15.17 -6.36 2.52
CA ASN A 99 -16.35 -7.14 2.84
C ASN A 99 -16.05 -8.61 2.57
N ALA A 100 -16.34 -9.48 3.53
CA ALA A 100 -16.30 -10.92 3.35
C ALA A 100 -17.73 -11.46 3.28
N SER A 101 -18.07 -12.19 2.22
CA SER A 101 -19.36 -12.88 2.12
C SER A 101 -19.23 -14.29 2.70
N GLY A 102 -19.93 -14.53 3.81
CA GLY A 102 -20.04 -15.87 4.37
C GLY A 102 -20.92 -16.77 3.52
N LYS A 103 -20.77 -18.10 3.66
CA LYS A 103 -21.59 -19.11 2.95
C LYS A 103 -23.10 -19.00 3.24
N SER A 104 -23.49 -18.28 4.30
CA SER A 104 -24.87 -17.99 4.71
C SER A 104 -25.46 -16.70 4.09
N GLY A 105 -24.70 -15.95 3.28
CA GLY A 105 -25.13 -14.65 2.74
C GLY A 105 -24.92 -13.47 3.69
N GLU A 106 -24.37 -13.69 4.88
CA GLU A 106 -23.94 -12.61 5.78
C GLU A 106 -22.68 -11.92 5.23
N VAL A 107 -22.69 -10.59 5.22
CA VAL A 107 -21.54 -9.77 4.83
C VAL A 107 -20.87 -9.23 6.10
N ALA A 108 -19.62 -9.63 6.34
CA ALA A 108 -18.80 -9.11 7.42
C ALA A 108 -17.84 -8.04 6.88
N THR A 109 -17.89 -6.83 7.40
CA THR A 109 -16.93 -5.76 7.06
C THR A 109 -15.76 -5.78 8.02
N GLY A 110 -14.54 -5.73 7.48
CA GLY A 110 -13.31 -5.64 8.25
C GLY A 110 -12.43 -4.49 7.79
N VAL A 111 -11.77 -3.83 8.75
CA VAL A 111 -10.75 -2.81 8.47
C VAL A 111 -9.40 -3.36 8.87
N PHE A 112 -8.48 -3.40 7.92
CA PHE A 112 -7.10 -3.79 8.10
C PHE A 112 -6.20 -2.54 8.07
N ASN A 113 -5.36 -2.41 9.09
CA ASN A 113 -4.39 -1.31 9.21
C ASN A 113 -3.00 -1.90 9.39
N LYS A 114 -2.03 -1.46 8.59
CA LYS A 114 -0.64 -1.91 8.70
C LYS A 114 0.35 -0.78 8.48
N ASP A 115 1.28 -0.65 9.41
CA ASP A 115 2.43 0.24 9.30
C ASP A 115 3.64 -0.56 8.80
N ILE A 116 4.29 -0.06 7.75
CA ILE A 116 5.42 -0.71 7.09
C ILE A 116 6.57 0.30 7.04
N ASN A 117 7.69 -0.04 7.68
CA ASN A 117 8.93 0.73 7.55
C ASN A 117 9.66 0.30 6.28
N LEU A 118 10.09 1.28 5.48
CA LEU A 118 10.82 1.06 4.25
C LEU A 118 12.31 1.20 4.53
N LEU A 119 13.05 0.11 4.34
CA LEU A 119 14.47 0.05 4.72
C LEU A 119 15.40 0.68 3.67
N ASN A 120 14.90 0.86 2.45
CA ASN A 120 15.67 1.36 1.30
C ASN A 120 15.18 2.73 0.79
N SER A 121 14.27 3.39 1.53
CA SER A 121 13.68 4.66 1.13
C SER A 121 13.87 5.66 2.27
N GLY A 122 14.40 6.86 1.99
CA GLY A 122 14.53 7.89 3.01
C GLY A 122 15.96 8.29 3.42
N ILE A 123 16.95 7.42 3.17
CA ILE A 123 18.35 7.57 3.65
C ILE A 123 19.33 8.09 2.59
N ASN A 124 18.90 8.27 1.32
CA ASN A 124 19.74 8.87 0.27
C ASN A 124 19.80 10.40 0.34
#